data_AF-A0A453HK97-F1
#
_entry.id   AF-A0A453HK97-F1
#
_cell.length_a   1.000
_cell.length_b   1.000
_cell.length_c   1.000
_cell.angle_alpha   90.00
_cell.angle_beta   90.00
_cell.angle_gamma   90.00
#
_symmetry.space_group_name_H-M   'P 1'
#
loop_
_entity.id
_entity.type
_entity.pdbx_description
1 polymer ?
#
loop_
_entity_poly.entity_id
_entity_poly.type
_entity_poly.pdbx_seq_one_letter_code
_entity_poly.pdbx_strand_id
1 'polypeptide(L)'
;MIRCCVRACSCGYDQEGGQEAGKKLVEADGVLGIGRGTGDLVSQLKQQGIITDNIFGHCLGVHGGGFLFFGGDRVPSAGVTWVPMAQNVGSHYSPGAATLNLNVQLEYPVSMEPMTTMFDSGSTYTYVHKDTYGRLISAVGVTLEGSSLTKVDDDALAECWEENEPIQFVDDVKSKFKPLELTFGHGANQATMEIPPENYIVVTKTGKVCLGILNGSQIGLDRLNLIGGNTMQNYIMIY
;
A
#
# COMPACT_ATOMS: atom_id res chain seq x y z
N MET A 1 -0.22 -28.11 -2.74
CA MET A 1 0.92 -28.59 -1.93
C MET A 1 2.16 -27.83 -2.40
N ILE A 2 2.52 -26.73 -1.75
CA ILE A 2 3.74 -25.97 -2.08
C ILE A 2 4.90 -26.76 -1.48
N ARG A 3 5.76 -27.34 -2.33
CA ARG A 3 7.04 -27.89 -1.86
C ARG A 3 8.01 -26.72 -1.73
N CYS A 4 8.31 -26.30 -0.50
CA CYS A 4 9.32 -25.28 -0.26
C CYS A 4 10.72 -25.81 -0.62
N CYS A 5 11.28 -25.35 -1.73
CA CYS A 5 12.69 -25.54 -2.10
C CYS A 5 13.58 -24.49 -1.41
N VAL A 6 13.41 -24.30 -0.11
CA VAL A 6 14.12 -23.26 0.67
C VAL A 6 15.18 -23.94 1.51
N ARG A 7 16.43 -23.44 1.48
CA ARG A 7 17.56 -24.01 2.22
C ARG A 7 17.52 -23.67 3.71
N ALA A 8 17.01 -22.50 4.06
CA ALA A 8 16.91 -22.02 5.43
C ALA A 8 15.57 -21.31 5.66
N CYS A 9 14.85 -21.77 6.67
CA CYS A 9 13.71 -21.08 7.26
C CYS A 9 13.98 -20.92 8.76
N SER A 10 13.52 -19.82 9.35
CA SER A 10 13.52 -19.65 10.80
C SER A 10 12.28 -20.32 11.40
N CYS A 11 12.41 -20.97 12.56
CA CYS A 11 11.27 -21.47 13.32
C CYS A 11 10.66 -20.32 14.14
N GLY A 12 9.38 -20.02 13.91
CA GLY A 12 8.59 -19.17 14.79
C GLY A 12 7.95 -20.01 15.88
N TYR A 13 8.21 -19.69 17.14
CA TYR A 13 7.50 -20.26 18.29
C TYR A 13 6.42 -19.25 18.73
N ASP A 14 5.40 -19.73 19.45
CA ASP A 14 4.39 -18.88 20.12
C ASP A 14 3.78 -17.81 19.20
N GLN A 15 3.34 -18.22 18.00
CA GLN A 15 2.68 -17.33 17.04
C GLN A 15 1.28 -16.95 17.57
N GLU A 16 1.24 -15.94 18.43
CA GLU A 16 -0.01 -15.31 18.84
C GLU A 16 -0.50 -14.43 17.67
N GLY A 17 -1.37 -14.99 16.82
CA GLY A 17 -2.17 -14.16 15.93
C GLY A 17 -2.94 -13.17 16.80
N GLY A 18 -2.58 -11.88 16.72
CA GLY A 18 -2.91 -10.87 17.73
C GLY A 18 -4.28 -11.09 18.36
N GLN A 19 -4.29 -11.49 19.64
CA GLN A 19 -5.50 -11.74 20.41
C GLN A 19 -6.17 -10.42 20.78
N GLU A 20 -6.68 -9.70 19.78
CA GLU A 20 -7.70 -8.68 20.00
C GLU A 20 -9.07 -9.31 19.79
N ALA A 21 -9.90 -9.27 20.83
CA ALA A 21 -11.24 -9.83 20.84
C ALA A 21 -12.03 -9.35 19.60
N GLY A 22 -12.44 -10.29 18.75
CA GLY A 22 -13.32 -10.02 17.60
C GLY A 22 -12.64 -9.90 16.23
N LYS A 23 -11.31 -9.98 16.13
CA LYS A 23 -10.62 -10.12 14.83
C LYS A 23 -10.52 -11.60 14.44
N LYS A 24 -11.03 -11.95 13.26
CA LYS A 24 -10.89 -13.29 12.67
C LYS A 24 -9.40 -13.58 12.53
N LEU A 25 -8.93 -14.65 13.17
CA LEU A 25 -7.54 -15.09 13.09
C LEU A 25 -7.18 -15.31 11.61
N VAL A 26 -6.07 -14.72 11.17
CA VAL A 26 -5.45 -15.13 9.91
C VAL A 26 -4.80 -16.48 10.19
N GLU A 27 -5.41 -17.56 9.70
CA GLU A 27 -4.83 -18.91 9.78
C GLU A 27 -3.60 -18.97 8.87
N ALA A 28 -2.45 -18.59 9.43
CA ALA A 28 -1.15 -18.72 8.77
C ALA A 28 -0.14 -19.33 9.76
N ASP A 29 0.53 -20.39 9.33
CA ASP A 29 1.56 -21.09 10.12
C ASP A 29 2.95 -20.43 10.04
N GLY A 30 3.05 -19.26 9.40
CA GLY A 30 4.30 -18.53 9.27
C GLY A 30 4.24 -17.36 8.29
N VAL A 31 5.37 -16.68 8.15
CA VAL A 31 5.54 -15.50 7.28
C VAL A 31 6.55 -15.83 6.18
N LEU A 32 6.18 -15.52 4.94
CA LEU A 32 7.09 -15.61 3.80
C LEU A 32 7.89 -14.30 3.66
N GLY A 33 9.12 -14.29 4.18
CA GLY A 33 10.01 -13.14 4.07
C GLY A 33 10.59 -12.99 2.66
N ILE A 34 10.17 -11.95 1.95
CA ILE A 34 10.65 -11.59 0.61
C ILE A 34 11.40 -10.26 0.69
N GLY A 35 12.28 -10.09 1.67
CA GLY A 35 13.09 -8.87 1.86
C GLY A 35 14.33 -8.83 0.97
N ARG A 36 15.22 -7.86 1.19
CA ARG A 36 16.45 -7.68 0.38
C ARG A 36 17.71 -8.32 0.98
N GLY A 37 17.56 -9.28 1.88
CA GLY A 37 18.68 -9.90 2.61
C GLY A 37 19.06 -11.25 2.01
N THR A 38 20.31 -11.72 2.16
CA THR A 38 20.76 -12.98 1.54
C THR A 38 20.00 -14.25 1.95
N GLY A 39 19.27 -14.19 3.07
CA GLY A 39 18.37 -15.25 3.54
C GLY A 39 16.92 -15.13 3.07
N ASP A 40 16.56 -14.11 2.28
CA ASP A 40 15.22 -13.98 1.71
C ASP A 40 14.92 -15.10 0.70
N LEU A 41 13.64 -15.37 0.46
CA LEU A 41 13.21 -16.45 -0.42
C LEU A 41 13.78 -16.33 -1.85
N VAL A 42 13.73 -15.13 -2.45
CA VAL A 42 14.16 -14.90 -3.84
C VAL A 42 15.66 -15.11 -3.96
N SER A 43 16.44 -14.58 -3.01
CA SER A 43 17.88 -14.84 -2.92
C SER A 43 18.19 -16.33 -2.80
N GLN A 44 17.44 -17.07 -1.99
CA GLN A 44 17.63 -18.52 -1.82
C GLN A 44 17.26 -19.31 -3.09
N LEU A 45 16.20 -18.93 -3.79
CA LEU A 45 15.81 -19.55 -5.06
C LEU A 45 16.87 -19.33 -6.14
N LYS A 46 17.43 -18.12 -6.21
CA LYS A 46 18.51 -17.78 -7.14
C LYS A 46 19.80 -18.54 -6.83
N GLN A 47 20.21 -18.59 -5.56
CA GLN A 47 21.41 -19.33 -5.14
C GLN A 47 21.32 -20.83 -5.43
N GLN A 48 20.10 -21.38 -5.46
CA GLN A 48 19.84 -22.78 -5.83
C GLN A 48 19.73 -23.02 -7.33
N GLY A 49 19.78 -21.97 -8.16
CA GLY A 49 19.62 -22.07 -9.60
C GLY A 49 18.20 -22.39 -10.06
N ILE A 50 17.19 -22.18 -9.21
CA ILE A 50 15.77 -22.40 -9.55
C ILE A 50 15.24 -21.24 -10.42
N ILE A 51 15.73 -20.02 -10.15
CA ILE A 51 15.48 -18.83 -10.96
C ILE A 51 16.81 -18.22 -11.39
N THR A 52 16.84 -17.60 -12.57
CA THR A 52 18.01 -16.90 -13.12
C THR A 52 18.18 -15.51 -12.53
N ASP A 53 17.07 -14.78 -12.46
CA ASP A 53 17.04 -13.38 -12.07
C ASP A 53 16.58 -13.24 -10.62
N ASN A 54 17.18 -12.29 -9.88
CA ASN A 54 16.74 -12.00 -8.51
C ASN A 54 15.57 -11.02 -8.56
N ILE A 55 14.48 -11.46 -9.19
CA ILE A 55 13.29 -10.66 -9.45
C ILE A 55 12.10 -11.40 -8.86
N PHE A 56 11.18 -10.65 -8.28
CA PHE A 56 9.86 -11.17 -7.97
C PHE A 56 8.82 -10.08 -8.24
N GLY A 57 7.57 -10.50 -8.34
CA GLY A 57 6.48 -9.55 -8.40
C GLY A 57 5.19 -10.13 -7.86
N HIS A 58 4.31 -9.25 -7.42
CA HIS A 58 3.02 -9.61 -6.86
C HIS A 58 1.91 -8.72 -7.40
N CYS A 59 0.70 -9.28 -7.43
CA CYS A 59 -0.53 -8.54 -7.62
C CYS A 59 -1.51 -8.96 -6.52
N LEU A 60 -1.96 -7.98 -5.74
CA LEU A 60 -2.90 -8.20 -4.63
C LEU A 60 -4.33 -7.99 -5.15
N GLY A 61 -5.18 -9.01 -5.06
CA GLY A 61 -6.58 -8.90 -5.48
C GLY A 61 -7.47 -8.25 -4.42
N VAL A 62 -8.42 -7.41 -4.84
CA VAL A 62 -9.39 -6.73 -3.93
C VAL A 62 -10.43 -7.69 -3.36
N HIS A 63 -10.92 -8.64 -4.15
CA HIS A 63 -11.96 -9.60 -3.76
C HIS A 63 -11.41 -11.04 -3.58
N GLY A 64 -10.14 -11.13 -3.21
CA GLY A 64 -9.39 -12.39 -3.17
C GLY A 64 -8.70 -12.71 -4.50
N GLY A 65 -7.84 -13.73 -4.45
CA GLY A 65 -6.96 -14.07 -5.57
C GLY A 65 -5.70 -13.19 -5.57
N GLY A 66 -5.24 -12.83 -6.76
CA GLY A 66 -3.91 -12.27 -6.98
C GLY A 66 -2.88 -13.35 -7.32
N PHE A 67 -1.63 -12.94 -7.50
CA PHE A 67 -0.54 -13.87 -7.79
C PHE A 67 0.79 -13.33 -7.28
N LEU A 68 1.72 -14.25 -7.08
CA LEU A 68 3.11 -14.00 -6.72
C LEU A 68 3.98 -14.83 -7.67
N PHE A 69 4.99 -14.21 -8.26
CA PHE A 69 5.94 -14.90 -9.14
C PHE A 69 7.38 -14.57 -8.75
N PHE A 70 8.28 -15.49 -9.11
CA PHE A 70 9.72 -15.37 -8.90
C PHE A 70 10.44 -15.64 -10.21
N GLY A 71 11.51 -14.90 -10.47
CA GLY A 71 12.27 -14.93 -11.72
C GLY A 71 11.77 -13.92 -12.76
N GLY A 72 12.61 -13.66 -13.77
CA GLY A 72 12.37 -12.66 -14.82
C GLY A 72 11.35 -13.07 -15.89
N ASP A 73 11.09 -14.37 -16.05
CA ASP A 73 10.28 -14.90 -17.16
C ASP A 73 8.82 -14.42 -17.19
N ARG A 74 8.31 -13.93 -16.05
CA ARG A 74 6.93 -13.45 -15.90
C ARG A 74 6.83 -11.93 -15.89
N VAL A 75 7.94 -11.21 -16.05
CA VAL A 75 7.95 -9.75 -16.16
C VAL A 75 7.35 -9.34 -17.52
N PRO A 76 6.32 -8.49 -17.56
CA PRO A 76 5.75 -8.01 -18.81
C PRO A 76 6.79 -7.24 -19.64
N SER A 77 6.80 -7.46 -20.95
CA SER A 77 7.75 -6.79 -21.87
C SER A 77 7.40 -5.32 -22.15
N ALA A 78 6.18 -4.89 -21.80
CA ALA A 78 5.68 -3.53 -21.99
C ALA A 78 4.62 -3.19 -20.92
N GLY A 79 4.29 -1.91 -20.78
CA GLY A 79 3.28 -1.45 -19.83
C GLY A 79 3.74 -1.40 -18.38
N VAL A 80 5.05 -1.48 -18.13
CA VAL A 80 5.67 -1.34 -16.80
C VAL A 80 6.44 -0.03 -16.74
N THR A 81 6.20 0.75 -15.69
CA THR A 81 6.96 1.95 -15.37
C THR A 81 8.00 1.60 -14.31
N TRP A 82 9.27 1.89 -14.58
CA TRP A 82 10.38 1.54 -13.70
C TRP A 82 10.92 2.77 -12.96
N VAL A 83 11.22 2.58 -11.68
CA VAL A 83 11.91 3.57 -10.85
C VAL A 83 13.12 2.89 -10.19
N PRO A 84 14.29 3.54 -10.13
CA PRO A 84 15.44 2.97 -9.44
C PRO A 84 15.15 2.65 -7.97
N MET A 85 15.51 1.45 -7.54
CA MET A 85 15.38 1.05 -6.14
C MET A 85 16.43 1.76 -5.27
N ALA A 86 15.98 2.52 -4.28
CA ALA A 86 16.82 3.22 -3.33
C ALA A 86 17.60 2.23 -2.44
N GLN A 87 18.89 2.47 -2.27
CA GLN A 87 19.81 1.59 -1.53
C GLN A 87 19.97 2.00 -0.05
N ASN A 88 19.48 3.18 0.32
CA ASN A 88 19.69 3.80 1.63
C ASN A 88 18.50 3.64 2.59
N VAL A 89 17.53 2.77 2.29
CA VAL A 89 16.31 2.54 3.09
C VAL A 89 16.33 1.14 3.72
N GLY A 90 17.50 0.75 4.23
CA GLY A 90 17.72 -0.55 4.88
C GLY A 90 17.42 -1.73 3.95
N SER A 91 16.75 -2.76 4.50
CA SER A 91 16.34 -3.97 3.78
C SER A 91 14.97 -3.86 3.10
N HIS A 92 14.35 -2.68 3.11
CA HIS A 92 13.03 -2.44 2.53
C HIS A 92 13.11 -2.12 1.03
N TYR A 93 12.03 -2.41 0.32
CA TYR A 93 11.86 -1.98 -1.07
C TYR A 93 11.37 -0.53 -1.08
N SER A 94 12.18 0.33 -1.66
CA SER A 94 11.92 1.76 -1.72
C SER A 94 12.25 2.29 -3.11
N PRO A 95 11.34 3.06 -3.75
CA PRO A 95 11.65 3.85 -4.94
C PRO A 95 12.36 5.18 -4.59
N GLY A 96 12.71 5.40 -3.33
CA GLY A 96 13.28 6.66 -2.83
C GLY A 96 12.20 7.65 -2.40
N ALA A 97 12.47 8.94 -2.62
CA ALA A 97 11.57 10.01 -2.21
C ALA A 97 10.40 10.16 -3.18
N ALA A 98 9.20 10.37 -2.65
CA ALA A 98 7.98 10.54 -3.41
C ALA A 98 7.10 11.67 -2.85
N THR A 99 6.30 12.28 -3.72
CA THR A 99 5.24 13.22 -3.34
C THR A 99 3.88 12.59 -3.60
N LEU A 100 2.96 12.78 -2.66
CA LEU A 100 1.54 12.48 -2.81
C LEU A 100 0.79 13.75 -3.22
N ASN A 101 -0.06 13.63 -4.23
CA ASN A 101 -0.88 14.71 -4.76
C ASN A 101 -2.34 14.26 -4.91
N LEU A 102 -3.26 15.21 -4.76
CA LEU A 102 -4.68 15.07 -5.10
C LEU A 102 -5.04 16.31 -5.94
N ASN A 103 -5.52 16.11 -7.17
CA ASN A 103 -5.72 17.19 -8.14
C ASN A 103 -6.95 18.07 -7.80
N VAL A 104 -6.78 18.89 -6.77
CA VAL A 104 -7.73 19.88 -6.25
C VAL A 104 -7.03 21.19 -5.93
N GLN A 105 -7.78 22.28 -5.92
CA GLN A 105 -7.26 23.59 -5.58
C GLN A 105 -7.12 23.72 -4.06
N LEU A 106 -5.89 23.86 -3.59
CA LEU A 106 -5.55 24.08 -2.18
C LEU A 106 -4.64 25.32 -2.07
N GLU A 107 -4.56 25.89 -0.86
CA GLU A 107 -3.57 26.92 -0.56
C GLU A 107 -2.13 26.36 -0.67
N TYR A 108 -1.94 25.11 -0.23
CA TYR A 108 -0.66 24.40 -0.28
C TYR A 108 -0.84 22.98 -0.85
N PRO A 109 0.15 22.44 -1.59
CA PRO A 109 0.09 21.06 -2.09
C PRO A 109 0.03 20.04 -0.95
N VAL A 110 -0.57 18.87 -1.21
CA VAL A 110 -0.69 17.78 -0.24
C VAL A 110 0.69 17.41 0.33
N SER A 111 1.66 17.17 -0.55
CA SER A 111 3.07 17.03 -0.19
C SER A 111 3.84 18.31 -0.51
N MET A 112 4.39 18.96 0.51
CA MET A 112 5.25 20.15 0.36
C MET A 112 6.65 19.80 -0.18
N GLU A 113 7.14 18.62 0.21
CA GLU A 113 8.43 18.11 -0.18
C GLU A 113 8.35 16.59 -0.40
N PRO A 114 9.22 16.02 -1.26
CA PRO A 114 9.32 14.58 -1.41
C PRO A 114 9.77 13.90 -0.11
N MET A 115 9.10 12.80 0.25
CA MET A 115 9.45 12.01 1.44
C MET A 115 9.84 10.59 1.07
N THR A 116 10.83 10.04 1.76
CA THR A 116 11.27 8.65 1.58
C THR A 116 10.08 7.71 1.72
N THR A 117 9.85 6.89 0.70
CA THR A 117 8.68 6.03 0.59
C THR A 117 9.12 4.58 0.49
N MET A 118 8.42 3.66 1.15
CA MET A 118 8.65 2.22 1.04
C MET A 118 7.35 1.48 0.74
N PHE A 119 7.43 0.35 0.03
CA PHE A 119 6.30 -0.54 -0.19
C PHE A 119 6.34 -1.68 0.82
N ASP A 120 5.22 -1.93 1.50
CA ASP A 120 5.10 -2.96 2.51
C ASP A 120 3.78 -3.71 2.37
N SER A 121 3.86 -4.98 1.96
CA SER A 121 2.70 -5.87 1.85
C SER A 121 2.25 -6.43 3.21
N GLY A 122 3.04 -6.23 4.28
CA GLY A 122 2.67 -6.61 5.64
C GLY A 122 1.69 -5.65 6.31
N SER A 123 1.57 -4.42 5.80
CA SER A 123 0.64 -3.42 6.30
C SER A 123 -0.63 -3.36 5.46
N THR A 124 -1.80 -3.39 6.10
CA THR A 124 -3.08 -3.28 5.39
C THR A 124 -3.27 -1.90 4.74
N TYR A 125 -2.94 -0.84 5.47
CA TYR A 125 -3.16 0.56 5.07
C TYR A 125 -1.86 1.27 4.74
N THR A 126 -1.98 2.35 3.96
CA THR A 126 -0.89 3.28 3.69
C THR A 126 -0.76 4.28 4.83
N TYR A 127 0.48 4.61 5.21
CA TYR A 127 0.79 5.58 6.25
C TYR A 127 1.67 6.68 5.67
N VAL A 128 1.27 7.94 5.87
CA VAL A 128 2.03 9.10 5.38
C VAL A 128 2.38 10.03 6.54
N HIS A 129 3.39 10.88 6.33
CA HIS A 129 3.77 11.88 7.32
C HIS A 129 2.59 12.76 7.75
N LYS A 130 2.56 13.13 9.05
CA LYS A 130 1.44 13.84 9.69
C LYS A 130 0.99 15.10 8.93
N ASP A 131 1.92 15.88 8.38
CA ASP A 131 1.59 17.13 7.70
C ASP A 131 0.96 16.85 6.32
N THR A 132 1.45 15.81 5.63
CA THR A 132 0.88 15.32 4.38
C THR A 132 -0.51 14.73 4.61
N TYR A 133 -0.68 13.97 5.70
CA TYR A 133 -1.97 13.42 6.12
C TYR A 133 -3.00 14.51 6.39
N GLY A 134 -2.65 15.55 7.18
CA GLY A 134 -3.54 16.67 7.46
C GLY A 134 -3.99 17.41 6.20
N ARG A 135 -3.06 17.66 5.26
CA ARG A 135 -3.41 18.30 3.98
C ARG A 135 -4.21 17.39 3.05
N LEU A 136 -3.95 16.09 3.07
CA LEU A 136 -4.75 15.11 2.33
C LEU A 136 -6.21 15.12 2.79
N ILE A 137 -6.47 15.18 4.10
CA ILE A 137 -7.84 15.29 4.64
C ILE A 137 -8.53 16.55 4.10
N SER A 138 -7.86 17.70 4.12
CA SER A 138 -8.40 18.94 3.55
C SER A 138 -8.67 18.80 2.05
N ALA A 139 -7.78 18.14 1.31
CA ALA A 139 -7.91 17.88 -0.12
C ALA A 139 -9.12 16.99 -0.45
N VAL A 140 -9.33 15.94 0.33
CA VAL A 140 -10.51 15.08 0.24
C VAL A 140 -11.76 15.87 0.58
N GLY A 141 -11.72 16.72 1.61
CA GLY A 141 -12.81 17.63 1.95
C GLY A 141 -13.26 18.49 0.77
N VAL A 142 -12.32 19.14 0.07
CA VAL A 142 -12.59 19.91 -1.16
C VAL A 142 -13.17 19.03 -2.27
N THR A 143 -12.68 17.80 -2.41
CA THR A 143 -13.21 16.85 -3.41
C THR A 143 -14.68 16.50 -3.15
N LEU A 144 -15.06 16.41 -1.87
CA LEU A 144 -16.40 16.04 -1.44
C LEU A 144 -17.37 17.22 -1.31
N GLU A 145 -16.92 18.46 -1.58
CA GLU A 145 -17.79 19.63 -1.59
C GLU A 145 -18.94 19.47 -2.58
N GLY A 146 -20.18 19.67 -2.11
CA GLY A 146 -21.39 19.49 -2.92
C GLY A 146 -21.83 18.03 -3.11
N SER A 147 -21.12 17.06 -2.53
CA SER A 147 -21.59 15.68 -2.46
C SER A 147 -22.62 15.48 -1.33
N SER A 148 -23.31 14.33 -1.34
CA SER A 148 -24.22 13.91 -0.26
C SER A 148 -23.49 13.36 0.98
N LEU A 149 -22.16 13.24 0.94
CA LEU A 149 -21.38 12.64 2.01
C LEU A 149 -21.15 13.64 3.15
N THR A 150 -21.46 13.21 4.38
CA THR A 150 -21.25 14.01 5.59
C THR A 150 -20.16 13.38 6.45
N LYS A 151 -19.23 14.20 6.95
CA LYS A 151 -18.14 13.74 7.82
C LYS A 151 -18.70 13.26 9.17
N VAL A 152 -18.24 12.10 9.62
CA VAL A 152 -18.66 11.45 10.87
C VAL A 152 -17.51 10.76 11.58
N ASP A 153 -17.67 10.55 12.88
CA ASP A 153 -16.76 9.72 13.67
C ASP A 153 -17.09 8.23 13.47
N ASP A 154 -16.05 7.39 13.47
CA ASP A 154 -16.18 5.94 13.48
C ASP A 154 -15.01 5.29 14.24
N ASP A 155 -15.27 4.17 14.90
CA ASP A 155 -14.25 3.45 15.65
C ASP A 155 -13.26 2.70 14.74
N ALA A 156 -13.63 2.46 13.46
CA ALA A 156 -12.80 1.70 12.54
C ALA A 156 -11.60 2.50 12.01
N LEU A 157 -11.82 3.76 11.60
CA LEU A 157 -10.81 4.62 10.99
C LEU A 157 -11.08 6.10 11.33
N ALA A 158 -10.01 6.90 11.37
CA ALA A 158 -10.06 8.27 11.89
C ALA A 158 -10.85 9.27 11.02
N GLU A 159 -10.96 9.02 9.72
CA GLU A 159 -11.55 9.96 8.76
C GLU A 159 -12.61 9.22 7.94
N CYS A 160 -13.88 9.46 8.28
CA CYS A 160 -15.00 8.76 7.70
C CYS A 160 -16.13 9.70 7.28
N TRP A 161 -16.94 9.24 6.34
CA TRP A 161 -18.13 9.90 5.83
C TRP A 161 -19.27 8.90 5.67
N GLU A 162 -20.49 9.40 5.74
CA GLU A 162 -21.71 8.60 5.54
C GLU A 162 -22.69 9.28 4.59
N GLU A 163 -23.64 8.50 4.08
CA GLU A 163 -24.82 8.98 3.38
C GLU A 163 -26.08 8.66 4.18
N ASN A 164 -27.23 9.16 3.70
CA ASN A 164 -28.53 8.84 4.28
C ASN A 164 -28.81 7.33 4.32
N GLU A 165 -28.32 6.60 3.32
CA GLU A 165 -28.44 5.14 3.24
C GLU A 165 -27.06 4.49 3.39
N PRO A 166 -26.95 3.33 4.06
CA PRO A 166 -25.68 2.63 4.24
C PRO A 166 -25.00 2.28 2.91
N ILE A 167 -23.74 2.67 2.76
CA ILE A 167 -22.91 2.34 1.60
C ILE A 167 -22.55 0.85 1.67
N GLN A 168 -22.81 0.09 0.60
CA GLN A 168 -22.54 -1.35 0.60
C GLN A 168 -21.18 -1.66 -0.01
N PHE A 169 -20.83 -1.01 -1.11
CA PHE A 169 -19.61 -1.24 -1.84
C PHE A 169 -18.87 0.05 -2.15
N VAL A 170 -17.56 -0.05 -2.32
CA VAL A 170 -16.72 1.07 -2.75
C VAL A 170 -17.19 1.62 -4.10
N ASP A 171 -17.65 0.76 -5.01
CA ASP A 171 -18.17 1.15 -6.32
C ASP A 171 -19.38 2.09 -6.25
N ASP A 172 -20.17 2.03 -5.17
CA ASP A 172 -21.35 2.90 -4.98
C ASP A 172 -20.96 4.36 -4.75
N VAL A 173 -19.73 4.60 -4.25
CA VAL A 173 -19.31 5.91 -3.76
C VAL A 173 -18.03 6.43 -4.42
N LYS A 174 -17.24 5.56 -5.06
CA LYS A 174 -15.91 5.93 -5.60
C LYS A 174 -15.93 7.08 -6.60
N SER A 175 -17.01 7.26 -7.35
CA SER A 175 -17.15 8.37 -8.31
C SER A 175 -17.19 9.76 -7.68
N LYS A 176 -17.40 9.84 -6.35
CA LYS A 176 -17.37 11.09 -5.58
C LYS A 176 -15.95 11.50 -5.18
N PHE A 177 -15.00 10.58 -5.35
CA PHE A 177 -13.60 10.78 -5.00
C PHE A 177 -12.75 10.92 -6.28
N LYS A 178 -11.57 11.54 -6.16
CA LYS A 178 -10.62 11.75 -7.26
C LYS A 178 -9.38 10.88 -7.08
N PRO A 179 -8.79 10.32 -8.14
CA PRO A 179 -7.55 9.55 -8.02
C PRO A 179 -6.43 10.40 -7.39
N LEU A 180 -5.63 9.75 -6.54
CA LEU A 180 -4.39 10.30 -6.03
C LEU A 180 -3.25 10.02 -7.00
N GLU A 181 -2.17 10.79 -6.90
CA GLU A 181 -0.95 10.57 -7.66
C GLU A 181 0.23 10.47 -6.70
N LEU A 182 0.95 9.35 -6.77
CA LEU A 182 2.21 9.15 -6.09
C LEU A 182 3.35 9.30 -7.11
N THR A 183 4.10 10.39 -7.00
CA THR A 183 5.15 10.74 -7.96
C THR A 183 6.53 10.52 -7.35
N PHE A 184 7.36 9.76 -8.06
CA PHE A 184 8.72 9.39 -7.69
C PHE A 184 9.74 10.12 -8.57
N GLY A 185 10.95 10.32 -8.05
CA GLY A 185 12.05 10.87 -8.82
C GLY A 185 11.85 12.34 -9.18
N HIS A 186 12.63 12.83 -10.16
CA HIS A 186 12.57 14.20 -10.65
C HIS A 186 13.07 14.27 -12.10
N GLY A 187 12.60 15.28 -12.84
CA GLY A 187 13.03 15.54 -14.21
C GLY A 187 12.75 14.35 -15.14
N ALA A 188 13.76 13.94 -15.92
CA ALA A 188 13.62 12.85 -16.89
C ALA A 188 13.39 11.46 -16.28
N ASN A 189 13.66 11.29 -14.98
CA ASN A 189 13.44 10.03 -14.25
C ASN A 189 12.16 10.05 -13.41
N GLN A 190 11.30 11.05 -13.64
CA GLN A 190 10.03 11.14 -12.93
C GLN A 190 9.09 10.01 -13.38
N ALA A 191 8.48 9.34 -12.41
CA ALA A 191 7.43 8.36 -12.65
C ALA A 191 6.26 8.66 -11.74
N THR A 192 5.05 8.46 -12.24
CA THR A 192 3.82 8.67 -11.46
C THR A 192 3.01 7.39 -11.44
N MET A 193 2.63 6.98 -10.24
CA MET A 193 1.64 5.94 -9.99
C MET A 193 0.34 6.62 -9.61
N GLU A 194 -0.68 6.48 -10.45
CA GLU A 194 -2.05 6.82 -10.06
C GLU A 194 -2.50 5.86 -8.95
N ILE A 195 -3.32 6.32 -8.01
CA ILE A 195 -3.95 5.50 -6.98
C ILE A 195 -5.46 5.78 -7.07
N PRO A 196 -6.25 4.84 -7.61
CA PRO A 196 -7.69 5.04 -7.76
C PRO A 196 -8.39 5.06 -6.39
N PRO A 197 -9.60 5.63 -6.28
CA PRO A 197 -10.35 5.70 -5.02
C PRO A 197 -10.44 4.38 -4.26
N GLU A 198 -10.71 3.28 -4.96
CA GLU A 198 -10.79 1.93 -4.39
C GLU A 198 -9.51 1.46 -3.68
N ASN A 199 -8.37 2.10 -3.95
CA ASN A 199 -7.08 1.79 -3.36
C ASN A 199 -6.73 2.69 -2.15
N TYR A 200 -7.60 3.64 -1.79
CA TYR A 200 -7.41 4.48 -0.60
C TYR A 200 -8.69 4.80 0.17
N ILE A 201 -9.87 4.34 -0.24
CA ILE A 201 -11.11 4.38 0.56
C ILE A 201 -11.59 2.98 0.90
N VAL A 202 -12.23 2.84 2.06
CA VAL A 202 -12.77 1.57 2.54
C VAL A 202 -14.18 1.76 3.06
N VAL A 203 -15.08 0.85 2.68
CA VAL A 203 -16.44 0.81 3.24
C VAL A 203 -16.44 -0.06 4.49
N THR A 204 -16.89 0.49 5.61
CA THR A 204 -16.98 -0.19 6.90
C THR A 204 -18.20 -1.10 6.96
N LYS A 205 -18.24 -2.01 7.95
CA LYS A 205 -19.41 -2.86 8.20
C LYS A 205 -20.67 -2.07 8.60
N THR A 206 -20.50 -0.84 9.07
CA THR A 206 -21.58 0.08 9.45
C THR A 206 -22.09 0.92 8.28
N GLY A 207 -21.56 0.71 7.08
CA GLY A 207 -22.02 1.40 5.86
C GLY A 207 -21.45 2.81 5.70
N LYS A 208 -20.33 3.09 6.34
CA LYS A 208 -19.58 4.36 6.18
C LYS A 208 -18.41 4.15 5.22
N VAL A 209 -18.00 5.21 4.55
CA VAL A 209 -16.76 5.22 3.74
C VAL A 209 -15.66 5.96 4.50
N CYS A 210 -14.48 5.38 4.59
CA CYS A 210 -13.37 5.90 5.37
C CYS A 210 -12.08 5.97 4.57
N LEU A 211 -11.20 6.90 4.93
CA LEU A 211 -9.87 7.04 4.35
C LEU A 211 -8.95 5.91 4.84
N GLY A 212 -8.48 5.08 3.92
CA GLY A 212 -7.48 4.02 4.12
C GLY A 212 -6.02 4.50 4.02
N ILE A 213 -5.79 5.81 4.12
CA ILE A 213 -4.46 6.41 4.32
C ILE A 213 -4.45 7.01 5.72
N LEU A 214 -3.42 6.73 6.50
CA LEU A 214 -3.36 7.03 7.93
C LEU A 214 -2.13 7.88 8.29
N ASN A 215 -2.16 8.45 9.49
CA ASN A 215 -1.05 9.23 10.03
C ASN A 215 0.09 8.31 10.49
N GLY A 216 1.22 8.33 9.77
CA GLY A 216 2.40 7.55 10.09
C GLY A 216 3.06 7.89 11.43
N SER A 217 2.92 9.12 11.94
CA SER A 217 3.52 9.48 13.24
C SER A 217 2.88 8.73 14.41
N GLN A 218 1.66 8.21 14.25
CA GLN A 218 0.97 7.42 15.29
C GLN A 218 1.62 6.04 15.50
N ILE A 219 2.38 5.56 14.52
CA ILE A 219 3.10 4.28 14.55
C ILE A 219 4.62 4.45 14.48
N GLY A 220 5.13 5.66 14.76
CA GLY A 220 6.57 5.96 14.79
C GLY A 220 7.23 6.15 13.42
N LEU A 221 6.45 6.35 12.35
CA LEU A 221 6.96 6.66 11.00
C LEU A 221 7.08 8.17 10.78
N ASP A 222 7.96 8.83 11.54
CA ASP A 222 8.06 10.30 11.54
C ASP A 222 8.69 10.89 10.27
N ARG A 223 9.40 10.09 9.47
CA ARG A 223 10.11 10.57 8.25
C ARG A 223 9.95 9.65 7.05
N LEU A 224 9.02 8.71 7.12
CA LEU A 224 8.83 7.67 6.11
C LEU A 224 7.35 7.60 5.72
N ASN A 225 7.09 7.50 4.42
CA ASN A 225 5.80 7.04 3.93
C ASN A 225 5.88 5.52 3.72
N LEU A 226 4.86 4.81 4.17
CA LEU A 226 4.70 3.37 3.98
C LEU A 226 3.49 3.16 3.09
N ILE A 227 3.69 2.63 1.89
CA ILE A 227 2.63 2.26 0.96
C ILE A 227 2.18 0.84 1.26
N GLY A 228 0.96 0.71 1.76
CA GLY A 228 0.38 -0.53 2.23
C GLY A 228 -0.34 -1.33 1.15
N GLY A 229 -0.87 -2.48 1.56
CA GLY A 229 -1.59 -3.43 0.73
C GLY A 229 -2.76 -2.80 -0.02
N ASN A 230 -3.58 -1.97 0.62
CA ASN A 230 -4.72 -1.30 -0.01
C ASN A 230 -4.32 -0.46 -1.23
N THR A 231 -3.22 0.29 -1.13
CA THR A 231 -2.74 1.13 -2.23
C THR A 231 -2.13 0.31 -3.37
N MET A 232 -1.54 -0.85 -3.06
CA MET A 232 -0.96 -1.77 -4.04
C MET A 232 -1.97 -2.74 -4.69
N GLN A 233 -3.25 -2.71 -4.29
CA GLN A 233 -4.27 -3.59 -4.85
C GLN A 233 -4.45 -3.38 -6.36
N ASN A 234 -4.62 -4.47 -7.10
CA ASN A 234 -4.74 -4.49 -8.57
C ASN A 234 -3.54 -3.90 -9.34
N TYR A 235 -2.43 -3.56 -8.67
CA TYR A 235 -1.15 -3.26 -9.31
C TYR A 235 -0.27 -4.51 -9.38
N ILE A 236 0.41 -4.69 -10.50
CA ILE A 236 1.55 -5.60 -10.59
C ILE A 236 2.78 -4.85 -10.09
N MET A 237 3.21 -5.15 -8.86
CA MET A 237 4.42 -4.60 -8.28
C MET A 237 5.59 -5.55 -8.58
N ILE A 238 6.68 -5.04 -9.16
CA ILE A 238 7.84 -5.83 -9.56
C ILE A 238 9.09 -5.23 -8.92
N TYR A 239 9.94 -6.09 -8.34
CA TYR A 239 11.12 -5.72 -7.57
C TYR A 239 12.37 -6.42 -8.08
#